data_AF-A0A7T0BXB3-F1
#
_entry.id   AF-A0A7T0BXB3-F1
#
_cell.length_a   1.000
_cell.length_b   1.000
_cell.length_c   1.000
_cell.angle_alpha   90.00
_cell.angle_beta   90.00
_cell.angle_gamma   90.00
#
_symmetry.space_group_name_H-M   'P 1'
#
loop_
_entity.id
_entity.type
_entity.pdbx_description
1 polymer ?
#
loop_
_entity_poly.entity_id
_entity_poly.type
_entity_poly.pdbx_seq_one_letter_code
_entity_poly.pdbx_strand_id
1 'polypeptide(L)'
;MEHGLNFDCYDGWEIVQSTVMGATGGVSLGAIVKFAKGAKAAKAAKNNRNRFPENPDDLLPDLPRDAKGRIYPSDKVRIRPEKHPVKPGETYSPRHHGQHYHVETRTDPTKSWNNKNNTTKVKPPEYQRGEGTGFLPGEKFPGAQ
;
A
#
# COMPACT_ATOMS: atom_id res chain seq x y z
N MET A 1 -25.10 17.84 4.54
CA MET A 1 -24.95 16.40 4.77
C MET A 1 -23.60 15.99 4.21
N GLU A 2 -22.54 16.28 4.96
CA GLU A 2 -21.18 15.86 4.62
C GLU A 2 -21.03 14.41 5.07
N HIS A 3 -20.90 13.49 4.12
CA HIS A 3 -20.39 12.16 4.40
C HIS A 3 -18.88 12.29 4.59
N GLY A 4 -18.48 12.70 5.80
CA GLY A 4 -17.11 12.55 6.26
C GLY A 4 -16.75 11.07 6.17
N LEU A 5 -15.81 10.75 5.28
CA LEU A 5 -15.25 9.41 5.19
C LEU A 5 -14.43 9.20 6.45
N ASN A 6 -15.02 8.48 7.40
CA ASN A 6 -14.31 8.05 8.60
C ASN A 6 -13.27 7.01 8.18
N PHE A 7 -12.05 7.48 7.95
CA PHE A 7 -10.87 6.67 8.14
C PHE A 7 -10.58 6.71 9.65
N ASP A 8 -11.48 6.10 10.42
CA ASP A 8 -11.15 5.73 11.78
C ASP A 8 -9.88 4.87 11.69
N CYS A 9 -8.98 5.16 12.62
CA CYS A 9 -7.78 4.43 12.91
C CYS A 9 -7.97 2.91 12.71
N TYR A 10 -6.94 2.26 12.18
CA TYR A 10 -6.79 0.81 12.16
C TYR A 10 -6.73 0.25 13.60
N ASP A 11 -7.83 0.31 14.34
CA ASP A 11 -8.05 -0.34 15.63
C ASP A 11 -8.96 -1.55 15.38
N GLY A 12 -8.36 -2.73 15.27
CA GLY A 12 -9.09 -3.99 15.17
C GLY A 12 -8.56 -4.98 14.14
N TRP A 13 -7.25 -5.27 14.13
CA TRP A 13 -6.71 -6.47 13.49
C TRP A 13 -6.33 -7.47 14.57
N GLU A 14 -7.33 -8.17 15.11
CA GLU A 14 -7.09 -9.36 15.93
C GLU A 14 -6.59 -10.45 14.97
N ILE A 15 -5.29 -10.73 15.01
CA ILE A 15 -4.75 -11.95 14.42
C ILE A 15 -5.36 -13.08 15.24
N VAL A 16 -6.39 -13.73 14.70
CA VAL A 16 -6.79 -15.05 15.18
C VAL A 16 -5.63 -15.99 14.86
N GLN A 17 -4.68 -16.09 15.79
CA GLN A 17 -3.75 -17.20 15.82
C GLN A 17 -4.60 -18.44 16.09
N SER A 18 -4.92 -19.17 15.03
CA SER A 18 -5.40 -20.54 15.14
C SER A 18 -4.38 -21.31 15.97
N THR A 19 -4.71 -21.51 17.25
CA THR A 19 -4.00 -22.43 18.13
C THR A 19 -4.35 -23.82 17.63
N VAL A 20 -3.49 -24.38 16.79
CA VAL A 20 -3.42 -25.83 16.62
C VAL A 20 -2.73 -26.39 17.86
N MET A 21 -3.53 -26.79 18.86
CA MET A 21 -3.09 -27.71 19.90
C MET A 21 -2.79 -29.05 19.24
N GLY A 22 -1.51 -29.35 19.04
CA GLY A 22 -1.01 -30.67 18.67
C GLY A 22 -0.11 -31.18 19.78
N ALA A 23 -0.65 -32.06 20.62
CA ALA A 23 0.05 -32.70 21.72
C ALA A 23 1.09 -33.73 21.24
N THR A 24 2.00 -34.07 22.16
CA THR A 24 2.79 -35.31 22.26
C THR A 24 4.11 -35.47 21.48
N GLY A 25 5.22 -35.29 22.21
CA GLY A 25 6.19 -36.37 22.45
C GLY A 25 7.43 -36.44 21.54
N GLY A 26 8.61 -36.47 22.16
CA GLY A 26 9.80 -37.14 21.58
C GLY A 26 11.09 -36.32 21.58
N VAL A 27 11.95 -36.59 22.56
CA VAL A 27 13.35 -36.15 22.63
C VAL A 27 14.18 -36.86 21.56
N SER A 28 15.06 -36.14 20.85
CA SER A 28 16.26 -36.73 20.21
C SER A 28 17.30 -35.65 19.89
N LEU A 29 18.52 -35.94 20.33
CA LEU A 29 19.75 -35.15 20.28
C LEU A 29 20.33 -35.08 18.85
N GLY A 30 20.86 -33.93 18.45
CA GLY A 30 21.99 -33.85 17.50
C GLY A 30 21.69 -33.49 16.04
N ALA A 31 21.77 -32.19 15.72
CA ALA A 31 22.44 -31.65 14.51
C ALA A 31 22.42 -30.12 14.56
N ILE A 32 23.56 -29.49 14.87
CA ILE A 32 23.72 -28.03 14.78
C ILE A 32 23.95 -27.68 13.30
N VAL A 33 22.88 -27.40 12.57
CA VAL A 33 22.98 -26.72 11.27
C VAL A 33 23.19 -25.23 11.54
N LYS A 34 24.42 -24.76 11.35
CA LYS A 34 24.75 -23.33 11.27
C LYS A 34 24.02 -22.72 10.07
N PHE A 35 22.88 -22.07 10.31
CA PHE A 35 22.31 -21.14 9.36
C PHE A 35 23.14 -19.86 9.36
N ALA A 36 24.04 -19.75 8.38
CA ALA A 36 24.75 -18.53 8.07
C ALA A 36 23.75 -17.47 7.59
N LYS A 37 23.53 -16.48 8.46
CA LYS A 37 23.42 -15.04 8.16
C LYS A 37 22.78 -14.69 6.80
N GLY A 38 21.46 -14.67 6.81
CA GLY A 38 20.63 -13.97 5.83
C GLY A 38 19.63 -13.05 6.54
N ALA A 39 20.11 -12.20 7.46
CA ALA A 39 19.28 -11.18 8.09
C ALA A 39 18.84 -10.14 7.05
N LYS A 40 17.79 -10.44 6.27
CA LYS A 40 16.93 -9.41 5.67
C LYS A 40 15.83 -9.04 6.66
N ALA A 41 16.24 -8.68 7.87
CA ALA A 41 15.37 -8.16 8.92
C ALA A 41 16.12 -7.02 9.62
N ALA A 42 16.47 -5.97 8.87
CA ALA A 42 17.01 -4.74 9.44
C ALA A 42 17.00 -3.58 8.45
N LYS A 43 15.86 -3.31 7.79
CA LYS A 43 15.55 -1.97 7.25
C LYS A 43 14.06 -1.78 6.96
N ALA A 44 13.17 -2.47 7.71
CA ALA A 44 11.90 -1.83 8.02
C ALA A 44 12.28 -0.63 8.89
N ALA A 45 12.57 0.50 8.23
CA ALA A 45 12.78 1.76 8.88
C ALA A 45 11.62 1.97 9.86
N LYS A 46 11.82 2.81 10.87
CA LYS A 46 10.74 3.40 11.65
C LYS A 46 9.80 4.11 10.67
N ASN A 47 8.95 3.34 10.01
CA ASN A 47 8.11 3.81 8.95
C ASN A 47 7.11 4.70 9.66
N ASN A 48 7.07 5.97 9.28
CA ASN A 48 5.84 6.72 9.39
C ASN A 48 4.78 5.88 8.66
N ARG A 49 4.15 4.93 9.36
CA ARG A 49 3.18 3.95 8.82
C ARG A 49 2.01 4.65 8.13
N ASN A 50 1.89 5.95 8.36
CA ASN A 50 0.89 6.82 7.82
C ASN A 50 1.27 7.57 6.54
N ARG A 51 2.46 7.32 5.97
CA ARG A 51 2.96 8.05 4.80
C ARG A 51 3.37 7.12 3.66
N PHE A 52 3.26 7.62 2.43
CA PHE A 52 3.75 6.92 1.25
C PHE A 52 5.29 6.83 1.27
N PRO A 53 5.88 5.66 0.99
CA PRO A 53 7.33 5.50 0.97
C PRO A 53 7.96 6.03 -0.32
N GLU A 54 9.28 6.20 -0.33
CA GLU A 54 10.03 6.52 -1.56
C GLU A 54 10.14 5.31 -2.48
N ASN A 55 10.42 4.14 -1.91
CA ASN A 55 10.45 2.89 -2.64
C ASN A 55 9.06 2.25 -2.64
N PRO A 56 8.46 1.99 -3.81
CA PRO A 56 7.13 1.39 -3.88
C PRO A 56 7.07 0.00 -3.27
N ASP A 57 8.18 -0.74 -3.15
CA ASP A 57 8.22 -2.07 -2.52
C ASP A 57 8.04 -2.02 -0.99
N ASP A 58 8.33 -0.88 -0.36
CA ASP A 58 8.13 -0.67 1.07
C ASP A 58 6.68 -0.29 1.40
N LEU A 59 5.83 -0.08 0.37
CA LEU A 59 4.42 0.23 0.55
C LEU A 59 3.63 -1.04 0.87
N LEU A 60 3.14 -1.14 2.11
CA LEU A 60 2.33 -2.28 2.58
C LEU A 60 2.97 -3.62 2.18
N PRO A 61 4.20 -3.92 2.65
CA PRO A 61 5.00 -5.03 2.16
C PRO A 61 4.38 -6.41 2.44
N ASP A 62 3.48 -6.49 3.41
CA ASP A 62 2.77 -7.72 3.78
C ASP A 62 1.61 -8.05 2.82
N LEU A 63 1.17 -7.10 1.99
CA LEU A 63 0.09 -7.31 1.04
C LEU A 63 0.62 -7.85 -0.31
N PRO A 64 -0.11 -8.78 -0.94
CA PRO A 64 0.25 -9.29 -2.25
C PRO A 64 0.16 -8.19 -3.31
N ARG A 65 1.05 -8.29 -4.30
CA ARG A 65 1.09 -7.44 -5.49
C ARG A 65 0.64 -8.23 -6.70
N ASP A 66 -0.09 -7.59 -7.60
CA ASP A 66 -0.32 -8.18 -8.91
C ASP A 66 0.87 -7.97 -9.86
N ALA A 67 0.78 -8.54 -11.07
CA ALA A 67 1.82 -8.43 -12.09
C ALA A 67 2.16 -6.99 -12.51
N LYS A 68 1.32 -6.01 -12.17
CA LYS A 68 1.54 -4.57 -12.44
C LYS A 68 2.00 -3.81 -11.19
N GLY A 69 2.33 -4.51 -10.10
CA GLY A 69 2.72 -3.90 -8.83
C GLY A 69 1.58 -3.21 -8.09
N ARG A 70 0.31 -3.48 -8.46
CA ARG A 70 -0.85 -2.88 -7.80
C ARG A 70 -1.14 -3.61 -6.50
N ILE A 71 -1.52 -2.85 -5.49
CA ILE A 71 -1.82 -3.34 -4.15
C ILE A 71 -3.31 -3.15 -3.91
N TYR A 72 -3.95 -4.14 -3.27
CA TYR A 72 -5.38 -4.12 -2.96
C TYR A 72 -5.56 -4.23 -1.45
N PRO A 73 -5.49 -3.11 -0.69
CA PRO A 73 -5.72 -3.11 0.75
C PRO A 73 -7.12 -3.60 1.14
N SER A 74 -8.10 -3.43 0.24
CA SER A 74 -9.43 -4.00 0.38
C SER A 74 -10.04 -4.27 -0.99
N ASP A 75 -11.21 -4.90 -1.00
CA ASP A 75 -12.01 -5.07 -2.22
C ASP A 75 -12.40 -3.72 -2.84
N LYS A 76 -12.54 -2.65 -2.06
CA LYS A 76 -12.95 -1.32 -2.54
C LYS A 76 -11.79 -0.35 -2.78
N VAL A 77 -10.56 -0.69 -2.39
CA VAL A 77 -9.41 0.21 -2.50
C VAL A 77 -8.29 -0.45 -3.32
N ARG A 78 -7.73 0.32 -4.25
CA ARG A 78 -6.55 -0.06 -5.03
C ARG A 78 -5.52 1.06 -4.96
N ILE A 79 -4.27 0.68 -4.71
CA ILE A 79 -3.13 1.59 -4.79
C ILE A 79 -2.26 1.16 -5.97
N ARG A 80 -1.93 2.13 -6.83
CA ARG A 80 -1.07 1.94 -7.99
C ARG A 80 0.18 2.82 -7.83
N PRO A 81 1.34 2.23 -7.51
CA PRO A 81 2.61 2.91 -7.68
C PRO A 81 2.88 3.13 -9.17
N GLU A 82 3.25 4.34 -9.56
CA GLU A 82 3.51 4.69 -10.95
C GLU A 82 4.66 5.69 -11.05
N LYS A 83 5.45 5.53 -12.12
CA LYS A 83 6.54 6.44 -12.49
C LYS A 83 6.70 6.34 -14.00
N HIS A 84 6.76 7.47 -14.69
CA HIS A 84 6.98 7.48 -16.13
C HIS A 84 7.85 8.68 -16.55
N PRO A 85 8.69 8.52 -17.58
CA PRO A 85 9.54 9.59 -18.06
C PRO A 85 8.73 10.75 -18.63
N VAL A 86 9.32 11.95 -18.62
CA VAL A 86 8.76 13.13 -19.31
C VAL A 86 8.93 12.94 -20.80
N LYS A 87 7.85 13.12 -21.58
CA LYS A 87 7.91 13.08 -23.04
C LYS A 87 8.26 14.47 -23.62
N PRO A 88 8.79 14.53 -24.85
CA PRO A 88 8.99 15.81 -25.52
C PRO A 88 7.69 16.63 -25.57
N GLY A 89 7.73 17.87 -25.08
CA GLY A 89 6.58 18.77 -25.02
C GLY A 89 5.77 18.70 -23.71
N GLU A 90 6.09 17.80 -22.79
CA GLU A 90 5.50 17.79 -21.44
C GLU A 90 6.36 18.58 -20.45
N THR A 91 5.71 19.28 -19.51
CA THR A 91 6.38 19.90 -18.35
C THR A 91 6.44 18.90 -17.22
N TYR A 92 7.61 18.74 -16.60
CA TYR A 92 7.76 17.87 -15.44
C TYR A 92 6.82 18.29 -14.30
N SER A 93 6.10 17.31 -13.77
CA SER A 93 5.33 17.40 -12.53
C SER A 93 5.68 16.19 -11.67
N PRO A 94 6.07 16.35 -10.41
CA PRO A 94 6.40 15.22 -9.54
C PRO A 94 5.20 14.29 -9.32
N ARG A 95 3.97 14.81 -9.34
CA ARG A 95 2.73 14.03 -9.16
C ARG A 95 2.26 13.30 -10.42
N HIS A 96 2.97 13.50 -11.54
CA HIS A 96 2.69 12.83 -12.81
C HIS A 96 3.89 12.00 -13.28
N HIS A 97 5.11 12.54 -13.25
CA HIS A 97 6.31 11.91 -13.80
C HIS A 97 7.23 11.31 -12.73
N GLY A 98 7.22 11.91 -11.54
CA GLY A 98 7.96 11.39 -10.38
C GLY A 98 7.43 10.03 -9.93
N GLN A 99 8.09 9.42 -8.95
CA GLN A 99 7.46 8.32 -8.24
C GLN A 99 6.22 8.87 -7.53
N HIS A 100 5.06 8.32 -7.82
CA HIS A 100 3.80 8.73 -7.20
C HIS A 100 2.87 7.53 -7.03
N TYR A 101 1.82 7.72 -6.24
CA TYR A 101 0.86 6.68 -5.90
C TYR A 101 -0.55 7.16 -6.22
N HIS A 102 -1.24 6.44 -7.09
CA HIS A 102 -2.67 6.65 -7.28
C HIS A 102 -3.46 5.78 -6.31
N VAL A 103 -4.24 6.44 -5.45
CA VAL A 103 -5.25 5.76 -4.63
C VAL A 103 -6.58 5.84 -5.34
N GLU A 104 -7.18 4.69 -5.58
CA GLU A 104 -8.47 4.55 -6.25
C GLU A 104 -9.45 3.83 -5.33
N THR A 105 -10.64 4.37 -5.23
CA THR A 105 -11.76 3.73 -4.54
C THR A 105 -12.81 3.30 -5.54
N ARG A 106 -13.55 2.24 -5.22
CA ARG A 106 -14.74 1.85 -5.97
C ARG A 106 -15.94 1.64 -5.07
N THR A 107 -17.12 1.99 -5.56
CA THR A 107 -18.37 1.88 -4.80
C THR A 107 -18.86 0.44 -4.74
N ASP A 108 -18.91 -0.23 -5.89
CA ASP A 108 -19.37 -1.60 -6.06
C ASP A 108 -18.19 -2.53 -6.39
N PRO A 109 -17.84 -3.49 -5.51
CA PRO A 109 -16.70 -4.38 -5.72
C PRO A 109 -16.94 -5.46 -6.77
N THR A 110 -18.18 -5.66 -7.22
CA THR A 110 -18.50 -6.58 -8.32
C THR A 110 -18.20 -5.98 -9.68
N LYS A 111 -18.10 -4.66 -9.76
CA LYS A 111 -17.81 -3.92 -11.01
C LYS A 111 -16.31 -3.73 -11.22
N SER A 112 -15.92 -3.76 -12.49
CA SER A 112 -14.53 -3.57 -12.91
C SER A 112 -13.98 -2.21 -12.50
N TRP A 113 -12.70 -2.18 -12.14
CA TRP A 113 -11.91 -0.97 -11.89
C TRP A 113 -11.79 -0.03 -13.10
N ASN A 114 -12.13 -0.50 -14.31
CA ASN A 114 -12.13 0.33 -15.51
C ASN A 114 -13.45 1.11 -15.69
N ASN A 115 -14.44 0.88 -14.82
CA ASN A 115 -15.70 1.61 -14.86
C ASN A 115 -15.54 2.97 -14.17
N LYS A 116 -15.52 4.05 -14.97
CA LYS A 116 -15.38 5.44 -14.51
C LYS A 116 -16.53 5.91 -13.62
N ASN A 117 -17.72 5.34 -13.76
CA ASN A 117 -18.88 5.67 -12.91
C ASN A 117 -18.83 4.94 -11.56
N ASN A 118 -17.92 3.98 -11.40
CA ASN A 118 -17.74 3.21 -10.17
C ASN A 118 -16.42 3.50 -9.47
N THR A 119 -15.42 4.01 -10.19
CA THR A 119 -14.05 4.17 -9.69
C THR A 119 -13.69 5.64 -9.59
N THR A 120 -13.27 6.06 -8.40
CA THR A 120 -12.86 7.43 -8.11
C THR A 120 -11.37 7.47 -7.76
N LYS A 121 -10.63 8.39 -8.38
CA LYS A 121 -9.26 8.69 -7.97
C LYS A 121 -9.28 9.66 -6.80
N VAL A 122 -8.73 9.23 -5.67
CA VAL A 122 -8.57 10.09 -4.49
C VAL A 122 -7.51 11.14 -4.82
N LYS A 123 -7.79 12.39 -4.46
CA LYS A 123 -6.89 13.53 -4.68
C LYS A 123 -6.15 13.87 -3.38
N PRO A 124 -4.90 14.32 -3.46
CA PRO A 124 -4.20 14.85 -2.30
C PRO A 124 -4.90 16.14 -1.78
N PRO A 125 -4.76 16.47 -0.48
CA PRO A 125 -5.46 17.60 0.15
C PRO A 125 -5.25 18.96 -0.55
N GLU A 126 -4.06 19.19 -1.11
CA GLU A 126 -3.67 20.44 -1.78
C GLU A 126 -3.63 20.30 -3.31
N TYR A 127 -4.42 19.39 -3.87
CA TYR A 127 -4.44 19.18 -5.32
C TYR A 127 -4.85 20.44 -6.10
N GLN A 128 -3.98 20.90 -7.01
CA GLN A 128 -4.33 21.90 -8.01
C GLN A 128 -4.66 21.27 -9.35
N ARG A 129 -5.58 21.90 -10.09
CA ARG A 129 -5.99 21.41 -11.41
C ARG A 129 -4.80 21.43 -12.37
N GLY A 130 -4.41 20.26 -12.87
CA GLY A 130 -3.36 20.10 -13.87
C GLY A 130 -2.06 19.47 -13.34
N GLU A 131 -1.90 19.35 -12.01
CA GLU A 131 -0.64 18.86 -11.42
C GLU A 131 -0.51 17.34 -11.40
N GLY A 132 -1.60 16.60 -11.63
CA GLY A 132 -1.67 15.14 -11.47
C GLY A 132 -2.25 14.74 -10.11
N THR A 133 -3.00 13.64 -10.08
CA THR A 133 -3.73 13.18 -8.88
C THR A 133 -2.94 12.15 -8.07
N GLY A 134 -1.62 12.10 -8.26
CA GLY A 134 -0.73 11.19 -7.55
C GLY A 134 -0.37 11.74 -6.17
N PHE A 135 -0.33 10.86 -5.18
CA PHE A 135 0.31 11.13 -3.90
C PHE A 135 1.82 10.98 -4.04
N LEU A 136 2.58 11.91 -3.46
CA LEU A 136 4.04 11.86 -3.46
C LEU A 136 4.56 11.02 -2.29
N PRO A 137 5.77 10.46 -2.40
CA PRO A 137 6.52 9.97 -1.25
C PRO A 137 6.55 11.01 -0.13
N GLY A 138 6.37 10.55 1.10
CA GLY A 138 6.27 11.39 2.29
C GLY A 138 4.88 11.98 2.55
N GLU A 139 3.94 11.98 1.60
CA GLU A 139 2.56 12.42 1.89
C GLU A 139 1.82 11.42 2.76
N LYS A 140 0.87 11.90 3.56
CA LYS A 140 0.02 11.02 4.37
C LYS A 140 -0.91 10.19 3.48
N PHE A 141 -1.26 8.99 3.93
CA PHE A 141 -2.37 8.26 3.33
C PHE A 141 -3.66 9.09 3.42
N PRO A 142 -4.59 8.94 2.46
CA PRO A 142 -5.89 9.59 2.57
C PRO A 142 -6.61 9.10 3.84
N GLY A 143 -7.12 10.04 4.63
CA GLY A 143 -7.85 9.80 5.88
C GLY A 143 -6.99 9.45 7.10
N ALA A 144 -5.68 9.42 6.92
CA ALA A 144 -4.75 9.17 7.99
C ALA A 144 -4.50 10.46 8.80
N GLN A 145 -5.00 10.48 10.05
CA GLN A 145 -4.88 11.61 10.97
C GLN A 145 -3.46 11.70 11.56
#